data_AF-A0A2T1K926-F1
#
_entry.id   AF-A0A2T1K926-F1
#
_cell.length_a   1.000
_cell.length_b   1.000
_cell.length_c   1.000
_cell.angle_alpha   90.00
_cell.angle_beta   90.00
_cell.angle_gamma   90.00
#
_symmetry.space_group_name_H-M   'P 1'
#
loop_
_entity.id
_entity.type
_entity.pdbx_description
1 polymer ?
#
loop_
_entity_poly.entity_id
_entity_poly.type
_entity_poly.pdbx_seq_one_letter_code
_entity_poly.pdbx_strand_id
1 'polypeptide(L)'
;MTELEKLKAEIGQLSPMSDEAIQELVDNGEDAERLIEKEEQNAARRRVLQFKANALEKKLAEENRKAAGKELKAIDAKLDATTDEARAAMADAWQAVKAFQGAMQRFQTLGDTYTAHANEAALMGQQAGIARGDSPRGLFASVNSMERSIVESLEAYRRPKPFNHLMIESEE
;
A
#
# COMPACT_ATOMS: atom_id res chain seq x y z
N MET A 1 28.81 -18.33 8.89
CA MET A 1 29.17 -17.67 10.15
C MET A 1 29.82 -16.35 9.83
N THR A 2 29.17 -15.24 10.19
CA THR A 2 29.65 -13.87 9.93
C THR A 2 30.83 -13.51 10.84
N GLU A 3 31.60 -12.48 10.47
CA GLU A 3 32.72 -12.02 11.31
C GLU A 3 32.25 -11.51 12.69
N LEU A 4 31.05 -10.93 12.74
CA LEU A 4 30.40 -10.54 14.00
C LEU A 4 30.01 -11.75 14.86
N GLU A 5 29.45 -12.81 14.26
CA GLU A 5 29.12 -14.05 14.96
C GLU A 5 30.38 -14.72 15.55
N LYS A 6 31.50 -14.69 14.82
CA LYS A 6 32.79 -15.18 15.33
C LYS A 6 33.27 -14.39 16.54
N LEU A 7 33.23 -13.05 16.47
CA LEU A 7 33.61 -12.19 17.59
C LEU A 7 32.71 -12.40 18.81
N LYS A 8 31.39 -12.53 18.63
CA LYS A 8 30.45 -12.83 19.73
C LYS A 8 30.71 -14.20 20.35
N ALA A 9 31.00 -15.21 19.54
CA ALA A 9 31.35 -16.54 20.03
C ALA A 9 32.66 -16.53 20.83
N GLU A 10 33.70 -15.83 20.35
CA GLU A 10 34.97 -15.67 21.07
C GLU A 10 34.80 -14.92 22.40
N ILE A 11 33.94 -13.91 22.46
CA ILE A 11 33.60 -13.21 23.72
C ILE A 11 32.91 -14.17 24.68
N GLY A 12 31.97 -14.98 24.20
CA GLY A 12 31.25 -15.97 25.01
C GLY A 12 32.17 -17.05 25.59
N GLN A 13 33.18 -17.49 24.84
CA GLN A 13 34.19 -18.43 25.32
C GLN A 13 35.07 -17.86 26.43
N LEU A 14 35.23 -16.54 26.49
CA LEU A 14 36.02 -15.86 27.51
C LEU A 14 35.16 -15.42 28.71
N SER A 15 33.96 -15.95 28.93
CA SER A 15 33.05 -15.49 29.99
C SER A 15 33.74 -15.38 31.36
N PRO A 16 33.44 -14.34 32.15
CA PRO A 16 34.08 -14.15 33.45
C PRO A 16 33.84 -15.35 34.36
N MET A 17 34.91 -15.81 35.01
CA MET A 17 34.79 -16.79 36.09
C MET A 17 34.14 -16.11 37.30
N SER A 18 33.20 -16.80 37.96
CA SER A 18 32.63 -16.29 39.20
C SER A 18 33.62 -16.50 40.36
N ASP A 19 33.47 -15.71 41.41
CA ASP A 19 34.33 -15.82 42.60
C ASP A 19 34.20 -17.21 43.25
N GLU A 20 33.01 -17.84 43.20
CA GLU A 20 32.80 -19.21 43.66
C GLU A 20 33.57 -20.24 42.83
N ALA A 21 33.60 -20.06 41.50
CA ALA A 21 34.35 -20.95 40.60
C ALA A 21 35.87 -20.81 40.79
N ILE A 22 36.35 -19.60 41.10
CA ILE A 22 37.75 -19.36 41.44
C ILE A 22 38.07 -20.02 42.79
N GLN A 23 37.23 -19.85 43.81
CA GLN A 23 37.42 -20.46 45.12
C GLN A 23 37.45 -21.99 45.05
N GLU A 24 36.57 -22.61 44.26
CA GLU A 24 36.56 -24.07 44.08
C GLU A 24 37.87 -24.58 43.46
N LEU A 25 38.48 -23.84 42.52
CA LEU A 25 39.77 -24.22 41.94
C LEU A 25 40.93 -24.05 42.93
N VAL A 26 40.87 -23.01 43.76
CA VAL A 26 41.85 -22.79 44.84
C VAL A 26 41.75 -23.89 45.90
N ASP A 27 40.53 -24.28 46.28
CA ASP A 27 40.28 -25.38 47.23
C ASP A 27 40.78 -26.73 46.66
N ASN A 28 40.83 -26.88 45.34
CA ASN A 28 41.42 -28.01 44.62
C ASN A 28 42.95 -27.92 44.44
N GLY A 29 43.59 -26.88 44.98
CA GLY A 29 45.05 -26.72 45.00
C GLY A 29 45.64 -25.91 43.85
N GLU A 30 44.83 -25.21 43.06
CA GLU A 30 45.34 -24.21 42.11
C GLU A 30 45.79 -22.92 42.80
N ASP A 31 46.78 -22.25 42.22
CA ASP A 31 47.33 -20.99 42.74
C ASP A 31 46.40 -19.81 42.44
N ALA A 32 45.88 -19.20 43.51
CA ALA A 32 44.93 -18.09 43.44
C ALA A 32 45.50 -16.87 42.68
N GLU A 33 46.77 -16.52 42.88
CA GLU A 33 47.37 -15.35 42.21
C GLU A 33 47.43 -15.56 40.69
N ARG A 34 47.77 -16.78 40.26
CA ARG A 34 47.81 -17.15 38.85
C ARG A 34 46.43 -17.19 38.20
N LEU A 35 45.41 -17.62 38.94
CA LEU A 35 44.02 -17.62 38.47
C LEU A 35 43.49 -16.18 38.29
N ILE A 36 43.81 -15.28 39.22
CA ILE A 36 43.45 -13.86 39.14
C ILE A 36 44.15 -13.20 37.94
N GLU A 37 45.45 -13.41 37.76
CA GLU A 37 46.20 -12.85 36.64
C GLU A 37 45.65 -13.32 35.28
N LYS A 38 45.30 -14.61 35.17
CA LYS A 38 44.66 -15.17 33.98
C LYS A 38 43.29 -14.55 33.71
N GLU A 39 42.51 -14.29 34.75
CA GLU A 39 41.20 -13.65 34.63
C GLU A 39 41.32 -12.17 34.22
N GLU A 40 42.32 -11.44 34.71
CA GLU A 40 42.62 -10.08 34.27
C GLU A 40 43.00 -10.02 32.78
N GLN A 41 43.81 -10.97 32.31
CA GLN A 41 44.15 -11.10 30.89
C GLN A 41 42.93 -11.45 30.04
N ASN A 42 42.08 -12.37 30.50
CA ASN A 42 40.83 -12.72 29.84
C ASN A 42 39.89 -11.51 29.79
N ALA A 43 39.78 -10.75 30.88
CA ALA A 43 38.99 -9.52 30.96
C ALA A 43 39.49 -8.46 29.98
N ALA A 44 40.81 -8.24 29.89
CA ALA A 44 41.39 -7.33 28.92
C ALA A 44 41.09 -7.78 27.47
N ARG A 45 41.22 -9.08 27.18
CA ARG A 45 40.91 -9.64 25.86
C ARG A 45 39.42 -9.53 25.52
N ARG A 46 38.52 -9.80 26.47
CA ARG A 46 37.07 -9.59 26.33
C ARG A 46 36.75 -8.15 25.94
N ARG A 47 37.33 -7.17 26.65
CA ARG A 47 37.11 -5.74 26.36
C ARG A 47 37.52 -5.40 24.93
N VAL A 48 38.70 -5.83 24.48
CA VAL A 48 39.16 -5.57 23.11
C VAL A 48 38.23 -6.20 22.07
N LEU A 49 37.80 -7.44 22.29
CA LEU A 49 36.88 -8.13 21.38
C LEU A 49 35.49 -7.46 21.37
N GLN A 50 34.98 -7.02 22.52
CA GLN A 50 33.74 -6.25 22.63
C GLN A 50 33.82 -4.92 21.87
N PHE A 51 34.93 -4.20 21.98
CA PHE A 51 35.14 -2.97 21.19
C PHE A 51 35.10 -3.26 19.68
N LYS A 52 35.75 -4.33 19.23
CA LYS A 52 35.73 -4.74 17.81
C LYS A 52 34.33 -5.16 17.36
N ALA A 53 33.61 -5.95 18.16
CA ALA A 53 32.25 -6.37 17.86
C ALA A 53 31.30 -5.18 17.76
N ASN A 54 31.35 -4.25 18.72
CA ASN A 54 30.53 -3.04 18.73
C ASN A 54 30.83 -2.12 17.54
N ALA A 55 32.10 -1.98 17.16
CA ALA A 55 32.50 -1.19 15.99
C ALA A 55 31.99 -1.82 14.68
N LEU A 56 32.06 -3.15 14.57
CA LEU A 56 31.56 -3.87 13.41
C LEU A 56 30.02 -3.82 13.32
N GLU A 57 29.31 -3.97 14.45
CA GLU A 57 27.85 -3.78 14.52
C GLU A 57 27.42 -2.40 14.03
N LYS A 58 28.10 -1.34 14.48
CA LYS A 58 27.78 0.03 14.05
C LYS A 58 27.97 0.21 12.54
N LYS A 59 29.04 -0.32 11.97
CA LYS A 59 29.28 -0.28 10.52
C LYS A 59 28.20 -1.02 9.73
N LEU A 60 27.89 -2.25 10.13
CA LEU A 60 26.84 -3.05 9.49
C LEU A 60 25.46 -2.38 9.59
N ALA A 61 25.14 -1.78 10.74
CA ALA A 61 23.91 -1.03 10.92
C ALA A 61 23.82 0.20 9.99
N GLU A 62 24.91 0.95 9.82
CA GLU A 62 24.97 2.08 8.89
C GLU A 62 24.85 1.66 7.42
N GLU A 63 25.52 0.58 7.03
CA GLU A 63 25.42 0.03 5.67
C GLU A 63 24.00 -0.46 5.36
N ASN A 64 23.38 -1.18 6.29
CA ASN A 64 21.99 -1.62 6.16
C ASN A 64 21.02 -0.44 6.07
N ARG A 65 21.21 0.62 6.88
CA ARG A 65 20.40 1.84 6.78
C ARG A 65 20.56 2.54 5.42
N LYS A 66 21.78 2.61 4.88
CA LYS A 66 22.04 3.20 3.56
C LYS A 66 21.40 2.37 2.44
N ALA A 67 21.50 1.04 2.50
CA ALA A 67 20.89 0.14 1.54
C ALA A 67 19.35 0.26 1.56
N ALA A 68 18.75 0.16 2.75
CA ALA A 68 17.31 0.31 2.93
C ALA A 68 16.81 1.70 2.46
N GLY A 69 17.57 2.76 2.74
CA GLY A 69 17.24 4.12 2.27
C GLY A 69 17.23 4.25 0.74
N LYS A 70 18.08 3.51 0.02
CA LYS A 70 18.08 3.49 -1.46
C LYS A 70 16.87 2.74 -2.01
N GLU A 71 16.52 1.61 -1.42
CA GLU A 71 15.36 0.82 -1.83
C GLU A 71 14.05 1.57 -1.58
N LEU A 72 13.92 2.24 -0.43
CA LEU A 72 12.75 3.08 -0.12
C LEU A 72 12.56 4.20 -1.15
N LYS A 73 13.62 4.92 -1.52
CA LYS A 73 13.54 5.94 -2.59
C LYS A 73 13.09 5.38 -3.94
N ALA A 74 13.49 4.15 -4.26
CA ALA A 74 13.07 3.49 -5.50
C ALA A 74 11.59 3.07 -5.45
N ILE A 75 11.08 2.72 -4.27
CA ILE A 75 9.66 2.43 -4.05
C ILE A 75 8.84 3.72 -4.14
N ASP A 76 9.26 4.80 -3.49
CA ASP A 76 8.58 6.10 -3.54
C ASP A 76 8.42 6.60 -4.98
N ALA A 77 9.49 6.52 -5.78
CA ALA A 77 9.43 6.91 -7.20
C ALA A 77 8.42 6.08 -8.02
N LYS A 78 8.26 4.78 -7.70
CA LYS A 78 7.25 3.93 -8.36
C LYS A 78 5.83 4.26 -7.90
N LEU A 79 5.65 4.56 -6.62
CA LEU A 79 4.37 4.99 -6.07
C LEU A 79 3.91 6.31 -6.70
N ASP A 80 4.83 7.27 -6.88
CA ASP A 80 4.54 8.54 -7.54
C ASP A 80 4.11 8.32 -8.99
N ALA A 81 4.87 7.54 -9.77
CA ALA A 81 4.51 7.22 -11.15
C ALA A 81 3.13 6.54 -11.26
N THR A 82 2.86 5.56 -10.38
CA THR A 82 1.57 4.86 -10.36
C THR A 82 0.42 5.79 -9.96
N THR A 83 0.68 6.76 -9.06
CA THR A 83 -0.31 7.76 -8.65
C THR A 83 -0.65 8.70 -9.79
N ASP A 84 0.34 9.11 -10.58
CA ASP A 84 0.11 9.97 -11.74
C ASP A 84 -0.64 9.24 -12.86
N GLU A 85 -0.33 7.96 -13.11
CA GLU A 85 -1.13 7.11 -14.01
C GLU A 85 -2.59 6.98 -13.54
N ALA A 86 -2.81 6.76 -12.24
CA ALA A 86 -4.16 6.70 -11.67
C ALA A 86 -4.90 8.04 -11.80
N ARG A 87 -4.23 9.17 -11.62
CA ARG A 87 -4.81 10.51 -11.83
C ARG A 87 -5.22 10.73 -13.29
N ALA A 88 -4.38 10.33 -14.24
CA ALA A 88 -4.69 10.42 -15.66
C ALA A 88 -5.93 9.59 -16.02
N ALA A 89 -5.98 8.33 -15.57
CA ALA A 89 -7.13 7.46 -15.79
C ALA A 89 -8.43 8.02 -15.17
N MET A 90 -8.35 8.64 -13.99
CA MET A 90 -9.50 9.32 -13.39
C MET A 90 -9.96 10.53 -14.20
N ALA A 91 -9.04 11.31 -14.78
CA ALA A 91 -9.39 12.45 -15.63
C ALA A 91 -10.11 12.00 -16.90
N ASP A 92 -9.65 10.92 -17.53
CA ASP A 92 -10.27 10.33 -18.72
C ASP A 92 -11.68 9.81 -18.42
N ALA A 93 -11.84 9.07 -17.31
CA ALA A 93 -13.15 8.59 -16.86
C ALA A 93 -14.12 9.75 -16.61
N TRP A 94 -13.65 10.85 -16.01
CA TRP A 94 -14.48 12.04 -15.80
C TRP A 94 -14.94 12.70 -17.10
N GLN A 95 -14.07 12.77 -18.11
CA GLN A 95 -14.46 13.28 -19.43
C GLN A 95 -15.48 12.37 -20.11
N ALA A 96 -15.33 11.06 -20.01
CA ALA A 96 -16.30 10.09 -20.52
C ALA A 96 -17.69 10.28 -19.86
N VAL A 97 -17.73 10.47 -18.53
CA VAL A 97 -18.97 10.75 -17.79
C VAL A 97 -19.62 12.06 -18.27
N LYS A 98 -18.85 13.13 -18.45
CA LYS A 98 -19.37 14.41 -18.97
C LYS A 98 -19.91 14.27 -20.40
N ALA A 99 -19.21 13.56 -21.28
CA ALA A 99 -19.65 13.32 -22.64
C ALA A 99 -20.97 12.53 -22.65
N PHE A 100 -21.10 11.50 -21.81
CA PHE A 100 -22.33 10.73 -21.64
C PHE A 100 -23.49 11.61 -21.15
N GLN A 101 -23.29 12.41 -20.11
CA GLN A 101 -24.31 13.36 -19.61
C GLN A 101 -24.78 14.31 -20.72
N GLY A 102 -23.84 14.85 -21.52
CA GLY A 102 -24.17 15.71 -22.65
C GLY A 102 -24.96 14.98 -23.76
N ALA A 103 -24.67 13.71 -24.02
CA ALA A 103 -25.42 12.90 -24.98
C ALA A 103 -26.85 12.62 -24.49
N MET A 104 -27.02 12.32 -23.20
CA MET A 104 -28.33 12.08 -22.58
C MET A 104 -29.23 13.32 -22.63
N GLN A 105 -28.68 14.50 -22.33
CA GLN A 105 -29.44 15.76 -22.45
C GLN A 105 -29.92 16.01 -23.89
N ARG A 106 -29.04 15.80 -24.89
CA ARG A 106 -29.42 15.93 -26.31
C ARG A 106 -30.50 14.92 -26.70
N PHE A 107 -30.38 13.68 -26.23
CA PHE A 107 -31.37 12.66 -26.47
C PHE A 107 -32.74 13.05 -25.91
N GLN A 108 -32.80 13.55 -24.67
CA GLN A 108 -34.04 14.04 -24.06
C GLN A 108 -34.66 15.18 -24.88
N THR A 109 -33.86 16.19 -25.24
CA THR A 109 -34.35 17.31 -26.08
C THR A 109 -34.90 16.85 -27.43
N LEU A 110 -34.22 15.92 -28.09
CA LEU A 110 -34.69 15.34 -29.35
C LEU A 110 -35.98 14.53 -29.15
N GLY A 111 -36.08 13.76 -28.06
CA GLY A 111 -37.29 13.03 -27.69
C GLY A 111 -38.49 13.95 -27.46
N ASP A 112 -38.29 15.06 -26.76
CA ASP A 112 -39.33 16.06 -26.50
C ASP A 112 -39.76 16.77 -27.80
N THR A 113 -38.80 17.20 -28.61
CA THR A 113 -39.03 17.84 -29.92
C THR A 113 -39.80 16.92 -30.85
N TYR A 114 -39.40 15.65 -30.90
CA TYR A 114 -40.06 14.64 -31.69
C TYR A 114 -41.50 14.37 -31.22
N THR A 115 -41.72 14.29 -29.91
CA THR A 115 -43.06 14.14 -29.33
C THR A 115 -43.96 15.34 -29.68
N ALA A 116 -43.42 16.55 -29.62
CA ALA A 116 -44.13 17.76 -30.01
C ALA A 116 -44.55 17.73 -31.49
N HIS A 117 -43.64 17.42 -32.41
CA HIS A 117 -43.95 17.31 -33.84
C HIS A 117 -44.87 16.13 -34.18
N ALA A 118 -44.74 14.99 -33.50
CA ALA A 118 -45.64 13.86 -33.68
C ALA A 118 -47.08 14.21 -33.26
N ASN A 119 -47.23 14.98 -32.18
CA ASN A 119 -48.54 15.48 -31.73
C ASN A 119 -49.12 16.51 -32.71
N GLU A 120 -48.29 17.44 -33.20
CA GLU A 120 -48.68 18.43 -34.21
C GLU A 120 -49.11 17.76 -35.53
N ALA A 121 -48.33 16.81 -36.03
CA ALA A 121 -48.67 16.04 -37.23
C ALA A 121 -49.96 15.23 -37.05
N ALA A 122 -50.19 14.66 -35.86
CA ALA A 122 -51.43 13.96 -35.56
C ALA A 122 -52.66 14.89 -35.53
N LEU A 123 -52.52 16.11 -34.98
CA LEU A 123 -53.56 17.14 -34.98
C LEU A 123 -53.88 17.62 -36.41
N MET A 124 -52.86 17.92 -37.22
CA MET A 124 -53.04 18.31 -38.62
C MET A 124 -53.66 17.19 -39.45
N GLY A 125 -53.23 15.94 -39.24
CA GLY A 125 -53.83 14.76 -39.90
C GLY A 125 -55.31 14.59 -39.56
N GLN A 126 -55.69 14.77 -38.29
CA GLN A 126 -57.09 14.76 -37.87
C GLN A 126 -57.92 15.87 -38.54
N GLN A 127 -57.39 17.10 -38.62
CA GLN A 127 -58.05 18.22 -39.30
C GLN A 127 -58.19 17.99 -40.80
N ALA A 128 -57.25 17.26 -41.41
CA ALA A 128 -57.28 16.88 -42.82
C ALA A 128 -58.08 15.60 -43.12
N GLY A 129 -58.67 14.94 -42.11
CA GLY A 129 -59.43 13.70 -42.27
C GLY A 129 -58.57 12.45 -42.56
N ILE A 130 -57.26 12.51 -42.30
CA ILE A 130 -56.30 11.43 -42.52
C ILE A 130 -56.13 10.63 -41.22
N ALA A 131 -56.22 9.30 -41.28
CA ALA A 131 -56.04 8.42 -40.13
C ALA A 131 -54.64 8.57 -39.50
N ARG A 132 -54.56 8.50 -38.16
CA ARG A 132 -53.31 8.66 -37.39
C ARG A 132 -52.23 7.69 -37.89
N GLY A 133 -51.06 8.22 -38.30
CA GLY A 133 -49.87 7.41 -38.58
C GLY A 133 -49.32 6.76 -37.30
N ASP A 134 -48.54 5.69 -37.48
CA ASP A 134 -48.02 4.85 -36.39
C ASP A 134 -47.30 5.65 -35.31
N SER A 135 -47.62 5.34 -34.04
CA SER A 135 -47.01 6.01 -32.90
C SER A 135 -45.60 5.46 -32.63
N PRO A 136 -44.62 6.32 -32.40
CA PRO A 136 -43.21 5.93 -32.40
C PRO A 136 -42.76 5.40 -31.04
N ARG A 137 -43.00 4.10 -30.82
CA ARG A 137 -42.66 3.41 -29.57
C ARG A 137 -41.22 2.88 -29.47
N GLY A 138 -40.38 3.07 -30.48
CA GLY A 138 -39.06 2.40 -30.55
C GLY A 138 -37.88 3.08 -29.86
N LEU A 139 -37.85 4.43 -29.82
CA LEU A 139 -36.63 5.15 -29.44
C LEU A 139 -36.35 5.15 -27.92
N PHE A 140 -37.38 5.35 -27.09
CA PHE A 140 -37.20 5.49 -25.63
C PHE A 140 -36.88 4.19 -24.89
N ALA A 141 -37.30 3.03 -25.41
CA ALA A 141 -37.03 1.73 -24.78
C ALA A 141 -35.53 1.35 -24.82
N SER A 142 -34.83 1.75 -25.88
CA SER A 142 -33.40 1.45 -26.05
C SER A 142 -32.50 2.25 -25.08
N VAL A 143 -32.87 3.49 -24.77
CA VAL A 143 -32.05 4.37 -23.91
C VAL A 143 -32.14 4.01 -22.43
N ASN A 144 -33.32 3.62 -21.92
CA ASN A 144 -33.44 3.12 -20.54
C ASN A 144 -32.59 1.85 -20.30
N SER A 145 -32.43 1.00 -21.33
CA SER A 145 -31.56 -0.18 -21.23
C SER A 145 -30.07 0.19 -21.19
N MET A 146 -29.65 1.21 -21.95
CA MET A 146 -28.28 1.73 -21.92
C MET A 146 -27.97 2.45 -20.60
N GLU A 147 -28.90 3.25 -20.08
CA GLU A 147 -28.73 3.96 -18.81
C GLU A 147 -28.55 2.97 -17.64
N ARG A 148 -29.33 1.88 -17.60
CA ARG A 148 -29.11 0.78 -16.63
C ARG A 148 -27.76 0.11 -16.79
N SER A 149 -27.36 -0.23 -18.01
CA SER A 149 -26.08 -0.91 -18.25
C SER A 149 -24.88 -0.07 -17.83
N ILE A 150 -24.96 1.26 -17.98
CA ILE A 150 -23.92 2.19 -17.53
C ILE A 150 -23.89 2.28 -16.00
N VAL A 151 -25.04 2.42 -15.35
CA VAL A 151 -25.12 2.43 -13.88
C VAL A 151 -24.60 1.12 -13.26
N GLU A 152 -25.01 -0.04 -13.78
CA GLU A 152 -24.53 -1.35 -13.35
C GLU A 152 -23.01 -1.49 -13.55
N SER A 153 -22.48 -1.00 -14.67
CA SER A 153 -21.02 -1.03 -14.92
C SER A 153 -20.23 -0.15 -13.96
N LEU A 154 -20.81 0.96 -13.49
CA LEU A 154 -20.19 1.88 -12.54
C LEU A 154 -20.35 1.42 -11.09
N GLU A 155 -21.37 0.62 -10.78
CA GLU A 155 -21.60 0.04 -9.46
C GLU A 155 -20.46 -0.89 -9.01
N ALA A 156 -19.82 -1.59 -9.95
CA ALA A 156 -18.62 -2.39 -9.71
C ALA A 156 -17.41 -1.58 -9.19
N TYR A 157 -17.39 -0.26 -9.46
CA TYR A 157 -16.33 0.67 -9.07
C TYR A 157 -16.74 1.61 -7.93
N ARG A 158 -17.97 1.48 -7.41
CA ARG A 158 -18.42 2.22 -6.22
C ARG A 158 -17.58 1.75 -5.04
N ARG A 159 -16.68 2.62 -4.56
CA ARG A 159 -15.76 2.33 -3.45
C ARG A 159 -16.47 1.51 -2.35
N PRO A 160 -15.94 0.35 -1.90
CA PRO A 160 -16.35 -0.18 -0.62
C PRO A 160 -16.19 0.93 0.41
N LYS A 161 -17.19 1.10 1.28
CA LYS A 161 -17.17 2.10 2.37
C LYS A 161 -15.77 2.11 3.01
N PRO A 162 -15.24 3.28 3.41
CA PRO A 162 -13.93 3.33 4.06
C PRO A 162 -13.93 2.32 5.21
N PHE A 163 -12.96 1.40 5.17
CA PHE A 163 -12.71 0.44 6.23
C PHE A 163 -12.46 1.22 7.52
N ASN A 164 -13.47 1.28 8.38
CA ASN A 164 -13.36 1.80 9.75
C ASN A 164 -12.73 0.73 10.66
N HIS A 165 -11.59 0.17 10.26
CA HIS A 165 -10.86 -0.81 11.08
C HIS A 165 -9.35 -0.63 10.96
N LEU A 166 -8.89 0.58 11.30
CA LEU A 166 -7.56 0.79 11.86
C LEU A 166 -7.73 1.68 13.09
N MET A 167 -8.56 1.23 14.04
CA MET A 167 -8.33 1.57 15.45
C MET A 167 -7.09 0.77 15.83
N ILE A 168 -5.94 1.42 15.73
CA ILE A 168 -4.72 0.99 16.39
C ILE A 168 -5.08 1.02 17.88
N GLU A 169 -5.34 -0.13 18.48
CA GLU A 169 -5.25 -0.27 19.92
C GLU A 169 -3.78 0.01 20.26
N SER A 170 -3.51 1.24 20.66
CA SER A 170 -2.34 1.55 21.46
C SER A 170 -2.57 0.89 22.81
N GLU A 171 -1.97 -0.30 23.00
CA GLU A 171 -1.71 -0.80 24.34
C GLU A 171 -0.71 0.16 25.01
N GLU A 172 -1.22 0.96 25.95
CA GLU A 172 -0.50 1.47 27.12
C GLU A 172 -1.10 0.84 28.38
#